data_AF-A0A348XKB9-F1
#
_entry.id   AF-A0A348XKB9-F1
#
_cell.length_a   1.000
_cell.length_b   1.000
_cell.length_c   1.000
_cell.angle_alpha   90.00
_cell.angle_beta   90.00
_cell.angle_gamma   90.00
#
_symmetry.space_group_name_H-M   'P 1'
#
loop_
_entity.id
_entity.type
_entity.pdbx_description
1 polymer ?
#
loop_
_entity_poly.entity_id
_entity_poly.type
_entity_poly.pdbx_seq_one_letter_code
_entity_poly.pdbx_strand_id
1 'polypeptide(L)'
;MLPHNSLRRASELPSRAVTWTLKALCGSLVQLSWGGHSAAYALAAELVTETQQAHQFCAWIRPAASGVHPPDLYRWGIDPAALPFVMLDEPLARLQATETLACSGAFSTLIVECDQHLAVAPAKRLADSAKR
;
A
#
# COMPACT_ATOMS: atom_id res chain seq x y z
N MET A 1 -0.60 9.51 -43.33
CA MET A 1 -1.05 8.20 -42.81
C MET A 1 0.13 7.61 -42.04
N LEU A 2 0.16 7.82 -40.72
CA LEU A 2 1.28 7.41 -39.85
C LEU A 2 0.95 6.04 -39.22
N PRO A 3 1.92 5.12 -39.07
CA PRO A 3 1.67 3.79 -38.51
C PRO A 3 1.40 3.88 -37.00
N HIS A 4 0.32 3.23 -36.56
CA HIS A 4 -0.04 3.08 -35.16
C HIS A 4 0.99 2.20 -34.45
N ASN A 5 1.70 2.80 -33.50
CA ASN A 5 2.61 2.16 -32.57
C ASN A 5 1.86 1.09 -31.75
N SER A 6 2.05 -0.17 -32.09
CA SER A 6 1.52 -1.32 -31.36
C SER A 6 2.34 -1.55 -30.09
N LEU A 7 2.00 -0.78 -29.04
CA LEU A 7 2.41 -1.12 -27.68
C LEU A 7 1.85 -2.53 -27.38
N ARG A 8 2.74 -3.52 -27.30
CA ARG A 8 2.39 -4.88 -26.89
C ARG A 8 1.71 -4.81 -25.53
N ARG A 9 0.48 -5.30 -25.45
CA ARG A 9 -0.28 -5.46 -24.20
C ARG A 9 0.51 -6.43 -23.32
N ALA A 10 0.71 -6.12 -22.05
CA ALA A 10 1.42 -6.97 -21.09
C ALA A 10 0.77 -8.36 -20.85
N SER A 11 -0.26 -8.74 -21.61
CA SER A 11 -1.02 -9.99 -21.46
C SER A 11 -0.36 -11.21 -22.11
N GLU A 12 0.81 -11.06 -22.76
CA GLU A 12 1.50 -12.17 -23.45
C GLU A 12 2.65 -12.80 -22.64
N LEU A 13 2.88 -12.34 -21.39
CA LEU A 13 3.86 -12.97 -20.51
C LEU A 13 3.20 -14.14 -19.75
N PRO A 14 3.87 -15.31 -19.63
CA PRO A 14 3.34 -16.43 -18.85
C PRO A 14 3.01 -15.96 -17.43
N SER A 15 1.73 -16.07 -17.04
CA SER A 15 1.26 -15.71 -15.71
C SER A 15 1.73 -16.76 -14.71
N ARG A 16 2.98 -16.64 -14.25
CA ARG A 16 3.35 -17.27 -12.98
C ARG A 16 2.37 -16.74 -11.94
N ALA A 17 1.66 -17.64 -11.25
CA ALA A 17 0.80 -17.24 -10.14
C ALA A 17 1.68 -16.51 -9.11
N VAL A 18 1.57 -15.19 -9.07
CA VAL A 18 2.22 -14.35 -8.07
C VAL A 18 1.31 -14.40 -6.86
N THR A 19 1.78 -15.02 -5.78
CA THR A 19 1.12 -14.92 -4.49
C THR A 19 1.47 -13.58 -3.87
N TRP A 20 0.47 -12.72 -3.67
CA TRP A 20 0.62 -11.41 -3.06
C TRP A 20 0.75 -11.56 -1.53
N THR A 21 1.96 -11.88 -1.08
CA THR A 21 2.30 -12.06 0.34
C THR A 21 3.26 -10.96 0.80
N LEU A 22 3.32 -10.70 2.09
CA LEU A 22 4.29 -9.79 2.70
C LEU A 22 5.71 -10.14 2.26
N LYS A 23 6.06 -11.42 2.26
CA LYS A 23 7.39 -11.91 1.81
C LYS A 23 7.66 -11.57 0.35
N ALA A 24 6.67 -11.71 -0.52
CA ALA A 24 6.82 -11.43 -1.95
C ALA A 24 6.95 -9.92 -2.24
N LEU A 25 6.38 -9.07 -1.38
CA LEU A 25 6.35 -7.62 -1.56
C LEU A 25 7.41 -6.87 -0.73
N CYS A 26 8.16 -7.57 0.12
CA CYS A 26 9.18 -6.99 0.98
C CYS A 26 10.18 -6.12 0.19
N GLY A 27 10.45 -4.91 0.70
CA GLY A 27 11.37 -3.95 0.07
C GLY A 27 10.85 -3.30 -1.22
N SER A 28 9.57 -3.49 -1.55
CA SER A 28 8.94 -2.95 -2.75
C SER A 28 7.93 -1.86 -2.41
N LEU A 29 7.86 -0.83 -3.26
CA LEU A 29 6.71 0.06 -3.31
C LEU A 29 5.69 -0.55 -4.27
N VAL A 30 4.49 -0.84 -3.77
CA VAL A 30 3.42 -1.46 -4.54
C VAL A 30 2.25 -0.51 -4.62
N GLN A 31 1.74 -0.28 -5.82
CA GLN A 31 0.50 0.45 -5.98
C GLN A 31 -0.64 -0.51 -6.32
N LEU A 32 -1.68 -0.49 -5.48
CA LEU A 32 -2.94 -1.18 -5.73
C LEU A 32 -3.91 -0.19 -6.37
N SER A 33 -4.61 -0.63 -7.41
CA SER A 33 -5.60 0.20 -8.11
C SER A 33 -6.77 -0.69 -8.50
N TRP A 34 -7.98 -0.22 -8.23
CA TRP A 34 -9.18 -1.02 -8.38
C TRP A 34 -10.35 -0.11 -8.79
N GLY A 35 -11.27 -0.62 -9.59
CA GLY A 35 -12.45 0.12 -10.05
C GLY A 35 -13.66 0.05 -9.11
N GLY A 36 -13.52 -0.58 -7.94
CA GLY A 36 -14.59 -0.85 -6.96
C GLY A 36 -14.25 -0.31 -5.58
N HIS A 37 -14.69 -0.94 -4.48
CA HIS A 37 -14.31 -0.51 -3.12
C HIS A 37 -13.69 -1.60 -2.22
N SER A 38 -13.74 -2.90 -2.53
CA SER A 38 -13.44 -3.94 -1.51
C SER A 38 -12.12 -4.70 -1.67
N ALA A 39 -11.69 -5.03 -2.89
CA ALA A 39 -10.59 -5.99 -3.07
C ALA A 39 -9.22 -5.48 -2.60
N ALA A 40 -8.96 -4.18 -2.71
CA ALA A 40 -7.69 -3.62 -2.26
C ALA A 40 -7.59 -3.56 -0.73
N TYR A 41 -8.68 -3.25 -0.03
CA TYR A 41 -8.71 -3.27 1.43
C TYR A 41 -8.58 -4.69 1.99
N ALA A 42 -9.14 -5.67 1.28
CA ALA A 42 -8.95 -7.07 1.62
C ALA A 42 -7.47 -7.48 1.60
N LEU A 43 -6.79 -7.20 0.50
CA LEU A 43 -5.37 -7.48 0.35
C LEU A 43 -4.52 -6.69 1.36
N ALA A 44 -4.84 -5.41 1.57
CA ALA A 44 -4.15 -4.59 2.57
C ALA A 44 -4.33 -5.17 3.98
N ALA A 45 -5.52 -5.63 4.33
CA ALA A 45 -5.79 -6.27 5.61
C ALA A 45 -5.02 -7.59 5.76
N GLU A 46 -4.95 -8.44 4.72
CA GLU A 46 -4.12 -9.65 4.72
C GLU A 46 -2.64 -9.33 4.98
N LEU A 47 -2.09 -8.31 4.30
CA LEU A 47 -0.70 -7.88 4.49
C LEU A 47 -0.44 -7.32 5.91
N VAL A 48 -1.41 -6.61 6.49
CA VAL A 48 -1.34 -6.15 7.89
C VAL A 48 -1.33 -7.34 8.83
N THR A 49 -2.23 -8.32 8.63
CA THR A 49 -2.29 -9.54 9.45
C THR A 49 -0.98 -10.32 9.36
N GLU A 50 -0.42 -10.52 8.17
CA GLU A 50 0.90 -11.16 7.99
C GLU A 50 2.02 -10.38 8.72
N THR A 51 1.96 -9.04 8.70
CA THR A 51 2.95 -8.18 9.37
C THR A 51 2.87 -8.33 10.89
N GLN A 52 1.66 -8.32 11.46
CA GLN A 52 1.44 -8.49 12.88
C GLN A 52 1.82 -9.89 13.36
N GLN A 53 1.52 -10.93 12.56
CA GLN A 53 1.94 -12.31 12.84
C GLN A 53 3.47 -12.48 12.84
N ALA A 54 4.18 -11.70 12.02
CA ALA A 54 5.63 -11.63 12.03
C ALA A 54 6.19 -10.79 13.21
N HIS A 55 5.33 -10.31 14.12
CA HIS A 55 5.68 -9.41 15.22
C HIS A 55 6.38 -8.12 14.76
N GLN A 56 6.04 -7.62 13.58
CA GLN A 56 6.57 -6.38 13.04
C GLN A 56 5.52 -5.26 13.11
N PHE A 57 6.00 -4.01 13.13
CA PHE A 57 5.12 -2.85 13.16
C PHE A 57 4.62 -2.49 11.76
N CYS A 58 3.34 -2.17 11.67
CA CYS A 58 2.71 -1.61 10.49
C CYS A 58 1.94 -0.34 10.86
N ALA A 59 1.69 0.54 9.90
CA ALA A 59 0.84 1.71 10.07
C ALA A 59 -0.09 1.90 8.86
N TRP A 60 -1.26 2.48 9.11
CA TRP A 60 -2.25 2.78 8.07
C TRP A 60 -2.49 4.29 8.00
N ILE A 61 -2.12 4.88 6.87
CA ILE A 61 -2.23 6.31 6.58
C ILE A 61 -3.44 6.52 5.66
N ARG A 62 -4.45 7.25 6.13
CA ARG A 62 -5.74 7.37 5.44
C ARG A 62 -6.40 8.74 5.61
N PRO A 63 -7.29 9.17 4.69
CA PRO A 63 -8.17 10.31 4.93
C PRO A 63 -9.27 9.95 5.95
N ALA A 64 -9.95 10.95 6.50
CA ALA A 64 -11.10 10.74 7.40
C ALA A 64 -12.27 10.06 6.67
N ALA A 65 -12.46 10.37 5.38
CA ALA A 65 -13.48 9.79 4.51
C ALA A 65 -13.10 8.39 3.95
N SER A 66 -12.10 7.72 4.52
CA SER A 66 -11.65 6.39 4.09
C SER A 66 -12.78 5.35 4.21
N GLY A 67 -12.82 4.45 3.22
CA GLY A 67 -13.77 3.33 3.18
C GLY A 67 -13.44 2.20 4.16
N VAL A 68 -12.32 2.30 4.88
CA VAL A 68 -11.91 1.35 5.92
C VAL A 68 -12.30 1.89 7.28
N HIS A 69 -13.21 1.20 7.94
CA HIS A 69 -13.56 1.48 9.32
C HIS A 69 -12.76 0.53 10.23
N PRO A 70 -11.95 1.02 11.19
CA PRO A 70 -11.07 0.15 11.99
C PRO A 70 -11.77 -1.05 12.67
N PRO A 71 -13.01 -0.91 13.19
CA PRO A 71 -13.79 -2.06 13.65
C PRO A 71 -14.03 -3.18 12.64
N ASP A 72 -14.07 -2.89 11.34
CA ASP A 72 -14.28 -3.90 10.31
C ASP A 72 -13.03 -4.78 10.15
N LEU A 73 -11.85 -4.25 10.46
CA LEU A 73 -10.57 -4.96 10.40
C LEU A 73 -10.44 -6.02 11.50
N TYR A 74 -11.17 -5.92 12.61
CA TYR A 74 -11.20 -6.97 13.64
C TYR A 74 -11.66 -8.31 13.10
N ARG A 75 -12.59 -8.28 12.14
CA ARG A 75 -13.10 -9.49 11.49
C ARG A 75 -12.04 -10.20 10.64
N TRP A 76 -10.93 -9.52 10.36
CA TRP A 76 -9.78 -10.00 9.59
C TRP A 76 -8.63 -10.45 10.50
N GLY A 77 -8.83 -10.47 11.82
CA GLY A 77 -7.84 -10.88 12.80
C GLY A 77 -6.78 -9.83 13.12
N ILE A 78 -6.97 -8.59 12.67
CA ILE A 78 -6.05 -7.47 12.94
C ILE A 78 -6.23 -6.99 14.38
N ASP A 79 -5.12 -6.86 15.10
CA ASP A 79 -5.09 -6.21 16.40
C ASP A 79 -5.06 -4.68 16.22
N PRO A 80 -6.12 -3.93 16.60
CA PRO A 80 -6.13 -2.47 16.53
C PRO A 80 -5.05 -1.82 17.39
N ALA A 81 -4.75 -2.41 18.54
CA ALA A 81 -3.82 -1.81 19.50
C ALA A 81 -2.39 -1.79 18.94
N ALA A 82 -2.10 -2.70 18.01
CA ALA A 82 -0.82 -2.81 17.30
C ALA A 82 -0.83 -2.16 15.89
N LEU A 83 -1.90 -1.44 15.51
CA LEU A 83 -2.01 -0.78 14.21
C LEU A 83 -2.35 0.71 14.38
N PRO A 84 -1.33 1.60 14.36
CA PRO A 84 -1.56 3.04 14.33
C PRO A 84 -2.30 3.47 13.06
N PHE A 85 -3.40 4.19 13.24
CA PHE A 85 -4.10 4.90 12.16
C PHE A 85 -3.69 6.38 12.15
N VAL A 86 -3.05 6.82 11.07
CA VAL A 86 -2.69 8.22 10.84
C VAL A 86 -3.73 8.84 9.91
N MET A 87 -4.58 9.69 10.46
CA MET A 87 -5.68 10.32 9.72
C MET A 87 -5.25 11.71 9.23
N LEU A 88 -5.11 11.85 7.91
CA LEU A 88 -4.71 13.10 7.25
C LEU A 88 -5.48 13.26 5.94
N ASP A 89 -6.31 14.30 5.85
CA ASP A 89 -7.16 14.52 4.66
C ASP A 89 -6.38 15.05 3.47
N GLU A 90 -5.32 15.84 3.72
CA GLU A 90 -4.50 16.38 2.65
C GLU A 90 -3.59 15.29 2.03
N PRO A 91 -3.63 15.07 0.70
CA PRO A 91 -2.81 14.05 0.06
C PRO A 91 -1.31 14.23 0.26
N LEU A 92 -0.83 15.48 0.23
CA LEU A 92 0.59 15.78 0.43
C LEU A 92 1.03 15.45 1.86
N ALA A 93 0.20 15.76 2.86
CA ALA A 93 0.47 15.42 4.25
C ALA A 93 0.55 13.90 4.46
N ARG A 94 -0.31 13.10 3.78
CA ARG A 94 -0.22 11.64 3.81
C ARG A 94 1.11 11.12 3.26
N LEU A 95 1.59 11.68 2.14
CA LEU A 95 2.88 11.30 1.57
C LEU A 95 4.05 11.69 2.48
N GLN A 96 4.00 12.87 3.11
CA GLN A 96 5.03 13.32 4.06
C GLN A 96 5.06 12.45 5.33
N ALA A 97 3.90 12.08 5.86
CA ALA A 97 3.80 11.15 6.98
C ALA A 97 4.37 9.77 6.60
N THR A 98 4.06 9.29 5.40
CA THR A 98 4.62 8.04 4.87
C THR A 98 6.15 8.09 4.81
N GLU A 99 6.70 9.17 4.26
CA GLU A 99 8.15 9.38 4.15
C GLU A 99 8.81 9.43 5.55
N THR A 100 8.18 10.13 6.50
CA THR A 100 8.64 10.23 7.89
C THR A 100 8.66 8.86 8.59
N LEU A 101 7.57 8.09 8.47
CA LEU A 101 7.48 6.76 9.08
C LEU A 101 8.44 5.77 8.42
N ALA A 102 8.62 5.84 7.09
CA ALA A 102 9.61 5.03 6.39
C ALA A 102 11.03 5.32 6.87
N CYS A 103 11.40 6.60 6.99
CA CYS A 103 12.73 7.01 7.44
C CYS A 103 13.01 6.67 8.91
N SER A 104 11.98 6.39 9.71
CA SER A 104 12.16 5.97 11.11
C SER A 104 12.75 4.57 11.25
N GLY A 105 12.62 3.72 10.21
CA GLY A 105 13.00 2.30 10.26
C GLY A 105 12.16 1.44 11.21
N ALA A 106 11.18 2.02 11.91
CA ALA A 106 10.39 1.31 12.91
C ALA A 106 9.29 0.43 12.29
N PHE A 107 8.80 0.78 11.10
CA PHE A 107 7.66 0.14 10.45
C PHE A 107 8.13 -0.70 9.26
N SER A 108 7.78 -1.98 9.24
CA SER A 108 8.10 -2.86 8.11
C SER A 108 7.10 -2.74 6.96
N THR A 109 5.86 -2.35 7.27
CA THR A 109 4.76 -2.21 6.29
C THR A 109 4.01 -0.89 6.51
N LEU A 110 3.84 -0.11 5.44
CA LEU A 110 3.02 1.10 5.45
C LEU A 110 1.91 0.96 4.41
N ILE A 111 0.65 1.05 4.85
CA ILE A 111 -0.52 1.12 3.97
C ILE A 111 -0.91 2.58 3.81
N VAL A 112 -0.99 3.06 2.56
CA VAL A 112 -1.26 4.48 2.27
C VAL A 112 -2.42 4.58 1.29
N GLU A 113 -3.50 5.20 1.73
CA GLU A 113 -4.63 5.51 0.84
C GLU A 113 -4.33 6.76 0.02
N CYS A 114 -4.44 6.62 -1.30
CA CYS A 114 -4.21 7.68 -2.26
C CYS A 114 -5.45 7.85 -3.14
N ASP A 115 -5.86 9.10 -3.36
CA ASP A 115 -7.08 9.42 -4.13
C ASP A 115 -6.84 9.28 -5.64
N GLN A 116 -5.57 9.25 -6.05
CA GLN A 116 -5.13 9.16 -7.43
C GLN A 116 -3.85 8.33 -7.54
N HIS A 117 -3.53 7.91 -8.77
CA HIS A 117 -2.23 7.32 -9.05
C HIS A 117 -1.11 8.28 -8.66
N LEU A 118 -0.15 7.77 -7.89
CA LEU A 118 1.02 8.54 -7.55
C LEU A 118 1.87 8.73 -8.80
N ALA A 119 2.25 9.97 -9.09
CA ALA A 119 3.21 10.24 -10.16
C ALA A 119 4.54 9.53 -9.87
N VAL A 120 5.29 9.22 -10.94
CA VAL A 120 6.54 8.45 -10.85
C VAL A 120 7.56 9.07 -9.90
N ALA A 121 7.71 10.40 -9.90
CA ALA A 121 8.71 11.08 -9.09
C ALA A 121 8.43 10.97 -7.57
N PRO A 122 7.23 11.31 -7.06
CA PRO A 122 6.87 11.05 -5.66
C PRO A 122 6.96 9.56 -5.27
N ALA A 123 6.54 8.64 -6.15
CA ALA A 123 6.63 7.21 -5.89
C ALA A 123 8.10 6.75 -5.73
N LYS A 124 8.98 7.18 -6.63
CA LYS A 124 10.41 6.89 -6.54
C LYS A 124 11.02 7.43 -5.24
N ARG A 125 10.67 8.65 -4.83
CA ARG A 125 11.19 9.25 -3.60
C ARG A 125 10.79 8.45 -2.36
N LEU A 126 9.54 7.99 -2.29
CA LEU A 126 9.08 7.11 -1.21
C LEU A 126 9.83 5.77 -1.21
N ALA A 127 9.98 5.15 -2.38
CA ALA A 127 10.73 3.89 -2.51
C ALA A 127 12.21 4.04 -2.08
N ASP A 128 12.82 5.19 -2.34
CA ASP A 128 14.19 5.49 -1.93
C ASP A 128 14.29 5.76 -0.42
N SER A 129 13.23 6.31 0.19
CA SER A 129 13.18 6.59 1.64
C SER A 129 13.01 5.33 2.48
N ALA A 130 12.32 4.32 1.96
CA ALA A 130 12.08 3.03 2.63
C ALA A 130 13.27 2.06 2.58
N LYS A 131 14.37 2.41 1.90
CA LYS A 131 15.59 1.58 1.76
C LYS A 131 16.75 2.02 2.66
N ARG A 132 16.54 3.07 3.46
CA ARG A 132 17.56 3.64 4.36
C ARG A 132 17.60 2.85 5.67
#